data_AF-A0AAV5MVL6-F1
#
_entry.id   AF-A0AAV5MVL6-F1
#
_cell.length_a   1.000
_cell.length_b   1.000
_cell.length_c   1.000
_cell.angle_alpha   90.00
_cell.angle_beta   90.00
_cell.angle_gamma   90.00
#
_symmetry.space_group_name_H-M   'P 1'
#
loop_
_entity.id
_entity.type
_entity.pdbx_description
1 polymer ?
#
loop_
_entity_poly.entity_id
_entity_poly.type
_entity_poly.pdbx_seq_one_letter_code
_entity_poly.pdbx_strand_id
1 'polypeptide(L)'
;ALSFVGKTECHFCELQCMPKVLKYCAPTADCSDTWQATMNHIALEGGCFVLSAIQFCLRKDYPPPPEYTLSGTDDDLSPDSVACRGGSVIISPLGTVLAGPNYEGEGLISADLDLGEIARAKFDFDVVGHYSRPDLLSLVVKDDPLSSVTFKSGKNEN
;
A
#
# COMPACT_ATOMS: atom_id res chain seq x y z
N ALA A 1 3.77 10.19 -11.24
CA ALA A 1 5.07 9.55 -10.95
C ALA A 1 5.51 9.91 -9.52
N LEU A 2 5.62 8.96 -8.59
CA LEU A 2 6.20 9.24 -7.26
C LEU A 2 7.72 9.39 -7.39
N SER A 3 8.27 10.52 -6.95
CA SER A 3 9.72 10.70 -6.82
C SER A 3 10.11 10.65 -5.34
N PHE A 4 11.03 9.76 -5.00
CA PHE A 4 11.60 9.60 -3.66
C PHE A 4 13.03 10.11 -3.62
N VAL A 5 13.33 11.01 -2.69
CA VAL A 5 14.72 11.33 -2.30
C VAL A 5 14.84 11.09 -0.79
N GLY A 6 15.36 9.93 -0.42
CA GLY A 6 15.66 9.58 0.97
C GLY A 6 17.09 9.06 1.08
N LYS A 7 18.00 9.90 1.58
CA LYS A 7 19.29 9.46 2.12
C LYS A 7 19.04 8.88 3.51
N THR A 8 19.54 7.68 3.80
CA THR A 8 20.48 7.35 4.89
C THR A 8 20.53 5.84 5.20
N GLU A 9 21.75 5.37 5.44
CA GLU A 9 22.09 4.09 6.06
C GLU A 9 21.59 4.05 7.52
N CYS A 10 21.01 2.93 7.94
CA CYS A 10 20.71 2.65 9.35
C CYS A 10 21.26 1.27 9.72
N HIS A 11 22.34 1.26 10.51
CA HIS A 11 22.77 0.08 11.26
C HIS A 11 21.96 0.02 12.56
N PHE A 12 21.05 -0.94 12.68
CA PHE A 12 20.48 -1.31 13.98
C PHE A 12 20.37 -2.84 14.10
N CYS A 13 20.95 -3.31 15.19
CA CYS A 13 21.22 -4.66 15.67
C CYS A 13 20.17 -5.75 15.32
N GLU A 14 20.70 -6.90 14.91
CA GLU A 14 19.99 -8.17 14.68
C GLU A 14 19.23 -8.64 15.93
N LEU A 15 17.91 -8.55 15.89
CA LEU A 15 17.00 -9.37 16.69
C LEU A 15 15.95 -9.91 15.72
N GLN A 16 15.86 -11.24 15.65
CA GLN A 16 14.84 -12.00 14.91
C GLN A 16 13.43 -11.51 15.27
N CYS A 17 12.94 -10.54 14.52
CA CYS A 17 11.57 -10.05 14.51
C CYS A 17 11.18 -9.86 13.04
N MET A 18 9.88 -9.99 12.73
CA MET A 18 9.34 -9.73 11.39
C MET A 18 9.95 -8.44 10.78
N PRO A 19 10.19 -8.38 9.46
CA PRO A 19 10.86 -7.23 8.84
C PRO A 19 10.15 -5.94 9.25
N LYS A 20 10.88 -5.03 9.90
CA LYS A 20 10.34 -3.74 10.35
C LYS A 20 10.05 -2.86 9.13
N VAL A 21 8.81 -2.85 8.68
CA VAL A 21 8.35 -1.99 7.60
C VAL A 21 8.30 -0.55 8.13
N LEU A 22 9.19 0.31 7.64
CA LEU A 22 9.21 1.74 7.98
C LEU A 22 8.30 2.56 7.07
N LYS A 23 8.15 2.11 5.82
CA LYS A 23 7.37 2.73 4.75
C LYS A 23 6.54 1.65 4.09
N TYR A 24 5.23 1.81 4.10
CA TYR A 24 4.26 0.89 3.52
C TYR A 24 3.65 1.50 2.26
N CYS A 25 3.98 0.93 1.10
CA CYS A 25 3.43 1.36 -0.18
C CYS A 25 2.15 0.58 -0.49
N ALA A 26 1.04 1.29 -0.69
CA ALA A 26 -0.29 0.73 -0.91
C ALA A 26 -0.92 1.26 -2.22
N PRO A 27 -0.45 0.78 -3.39
CA PRO A 27 -1.12 1.10 -4.66
C PRO A 27 -2.51 0.47 -4.70
N THR A 28 -3.52 1.20 -5.16
CA THR A 28 -4.91 0.72 -5.25
C THR A 28 -5.66 1.32 -6.44
N ALA A 29 -6.77 0.68 -6.80
CA ALA A 29 -7.78 1.21 -7.71
C ALA A 29 -9.11 1.53 -7.00
N ASP A 30 -9.19 1.30 -5.68
CA ASP A 30 -10.36 1.64 -4.87
C ASP A 30 -10.29 3.11 -4.44
N CYS A 31 -11.19 3.95 -4.98
CA CYS A 31 -11.28 5.38 -4.66
C CYS A 31 -12.40 5.71 -3.65
N SER A 32 -12.92 4.70 -2.95
CA SER A 32 -13.93 4.87 -1.90
C SER A 32 -13.37 5.62 -0.67
N ASP A 33 -14.27 6.22 0.11
CA ASP A 33 -13.87 6.88 1.37
C ASP A 33 -13.41 5.86 2.44
N THR A 34 -13.87 4.60 2.33
CA THR A 34 -13.45 3.51 3.21
C THR A 34 -11.97 3.17 3.08
N TRP A 35 -11.37 3.43 1.92
CA TRP A 35 -9.95 3.25 1.72
C TRP A 35 -9.11 4.14 2.63
N GLN A 36 -9.52 5.40 2.82
CA GLN A 36 -8.79 6.36 3.65
C GLN A 36 -8.75 5.92 5.12
N ALA A 37 -9.88 5.45 5.64
CA ALA A 37 -9.96 4.90 6.99
C ALA A 37 -9.05 3.67 7.16
N THR A 38 -8.98 2.81 6.15
CA THR A 38 -8.13 1.62 6.15
C THR A 38 -6.65 1.99 6.16
N MET A 39 -6.22 2.94 5.32
CA MET A 39 -4.82 3.39 5.29
C MET A 39 -4.39 4.05 6.60
N ASN A 40 -5.29 4.83 7.21
CA ASN A 40 -5.02 5.44 8.52
C ASN A 40 -4.87 4.38 9.62
N HIS A 41 -5.73 3.35 9.61
CA HIS A 41 -5.64 2.24 10.55
C HIS A 41 -4.30 1.50 10.41
N ILE A 42 -3.87 1.19 9.18
CA ILE A 42 -2.58 0.52 8.92
C ILE A 42 -1.40 1.37 9.41
N ALA A 43 -1.45 2.70 9.22
CA ALA A 43 -0.39 3.60 9.69
C ALA A 43 -0.21 3.52 11.21
N LEU A 44 -1.34 3.56 11.95
CA LEU A 44 -1.38 3.48 13.41
C LEU A 44 -0.98 2.10 13.93
N GLU A 45 -1.52 1.02 13.35
CA GLU A 45 -1.23 -0.35 13.78
C GLU A 45 0.23 -0.74 13.51
N GLY A 46 0.72 -0.43 12.30
CA GLY A 46 2.09 -0.76 11.91
C GLY A 46 3.15 0.16 12.53
N GLY A 47 2.76 1.38 12.93
CA GLY A 47 3.68 2.44 13.33
C GLY A 47 4.63 2.80 12.17
N CYS A 48 4.08 2.95 10.96
CA CYS A 48 4.87 3.17 9.74
C CYS A 48 4.25 4.27 8.86
N PHE A 49 5.06 4.87 7.99
CA PHE A 49 4.53 5.79 6.99
C PHE A 49 3.76 5.03 5.93
N VAL A 50 2.50 5.38 5.70
CA VAL A 50 1.67 4.79 4.64
C VAL A 50 1.67 5.73 3.45
N LEU A 51 2.00 5.18 2.27
CA LEU A 51 2.01 5.88 1.00
C LEU A 51 1.04 5.17 0.06
N SER A 52 -0.16 5.73 -0.05
CA SER A 52 -1.19 5.19 -0.94
C SER A 52 -1.24 5.97 -2.24
N ALA A 53 -1.20 5.23 -3.35
CA ALA A 53 -1.28 5.77 -4.70
C ALA A 53 -2.53 5.23 -5.38
N ILE A 54 -3.38 6.14 -5.84
CA ILE A 54 -4.64 5.88 -6.53
C ILE A 54 -4.64 6.65 -7.84
N GLN A 55 -5.00 5.96 -8.92
CA GLN A 55 -5.11 6.57 -10.24
C GLN A 55 -6.32 7.52 -10.32
N PHE A 56 -6.17 8.60 -11.09
CA PHE A 56 -7.29 9.41 -11.55
C PHE A 56 -7.59 9.04 -13.00
N CYS A 57 -8.84 8.70 -13.31
CA CYS A 57 -9.24 8.26 -14.64
C CYS A 57 -10.58 8.87 -15.04
N LEU A 58 -10.68 9.25 -16.31
CA LEU A 58 -11.89 9.68 -16.99
C LEU A 58 -12.44 8.56 -17.86
N ARG A 59 -13.71 8.64 -18.26
CA ARG A 59 -14.34 7.63 -19.12
C ARG A 59 -13.62 7.47 -20.46
N LYS A 60 -13.08 8.54 -21.03
CA LYS A 60 -12.31 8.52 -22.29
C LYS A 60 -11.00 7.73 -22.22
N ASP A 61 -10.50 7.45 -21.02
CA ASP A 61 -9.25 6.69 -20.83
C ASP A 61 -9.47 5.17 -21.03
N TYR A 62 -10.73 4.73 -21.15
CA TYR A 62 -11.13 3.34 -21.36
C TYR A 62 -11.71 3.13 -22.77
N PRO A 63 -11.69 1.89 -23.31
CA PRO A 63 -12.32 1.57 -24.59
C PRO A 63 -13.79 2.04 -24.67
N PRO A 64 -14.24 2.49 -25.86
CA PRO A 64 -15.60 2.98 -26.03
C PRO A 64 -16.63 1.83 -25.90
N PRO A 65 -17.89 2.13 -25.57
CA PRO A 65 -18.96 1.15 -25.63
C PRO A 65 -19.14 0.60 -27.06
N PRO A 66 -19.58 -0.67 -27.24
CA PRO A 66 -20.02 -1.62 -26.23
C PRO A 66 -18.90 -2.51 -25.66
N GLU A 67 -17.66 -2.34 -26.13
CA GLU A 67 -16.52 -3.22 -25.79
C GLU A 67 -16.20 -3.18 -24.29
N TYR A 68 -16.42 -2.03 -23.66
CA TYR A 68 -16.18 -1.84 -22.24
C TYR A 68 -17.22 -0.89 -21.63
N THR A 69 -17.93 -1.35 -20.60
CA THR A 69 -18.85 -0.55 -19.79
C THR A 69 -18.43 -0.69 -18.33
N LEU A 70 -18.20 0.45 -17.67
CA LEU A 70 -17.87 0.47 -16.24
C LEU A 70 -19.17 0.21 -15.49
N SER A 71 -19.27 -0.90 -14.76
CA SER A 71 -20.43 -1.17 -13.93
C SER A 71 -20.40 -0.30 -12.67
N GLY A 72 -21.51 0.38 -12.37
CA GLY A 72 -21.70 1.04 -11.07
C GLY A 72 -21.21 2.49 -10.94
N THR A 73 -20.69 3.11 -12.00
CA THR A 73 -20.59 4.58 -12.09
C THR A 73 -21.67 5.06 -13.05
N ASP A 74 -22.41 6.08 -12.63
CA ASP A 74 -23.70 6.53 -13.17
C ASP A 74 -23.80 6.56 -14.70
N ASP A 75 -25.03 6.47 -15.22
CA ASP A 75 -25.48 6.42 -16.63
C ASP A 75 -24.87 7.46 -17.60
N ASP A 76 -23.97 8.33 -17.15
CA ASP A 76 -23.25 9.30 -17.95
C ASP A 76 -22.02 8.70 -18.63
N LEU A 77 -22.24 8.22 -19.86
CA LEU A 77 -21.21 7.81 -20.81
C LEU A 77 -20.42 8.98 -21.41
N SER A 78 -20.54 10.20 -20.88
CA SER A 78 -19.75 11.34 -21.36
C SER A 78 -18.25 11.04 -21.26
N PRO A 79 -17.44 11.41 -22.27
CA PRO A 79 -15.99 11.16 -22.26
C PRO A 79 -15.26 11.76 -21.05
N ASP A 80 -15.81 12.82 -20.47
CA ASP A 80 -15.23 13.55 -19.34
C ASP A 80 -15.81 13.13 -17.98
N SER A 81 -16.66 12.11 -17.91
CA SER A 81 -17.13 11.59 -16.63
C SER A 81 -15.99 10.93 -15.85
N VAL A 82 -15.96 11.14 -14.54
CA VAL A 82 -14.91 10.63 -13.66
C VAL A 82 -15.17 9.16 -13.36
N ALA A 83 -14.32 8.29 -13.90
CA ALA A 83 -14.36 6.84 -13.65
C ALA A 83 -13.68 6.47 -12.32
N CYS A 84 -12.58 7.16 -12.00
CA CYS A 84 -11.88 7.01 -10.72
C CYS A 84 -11.37 8.38 -10.29
N ARG A 85 -11.80 8.84 -9.11
CA ARG A 85 -11.51 10.20 -8.61
C ARG A 85 -10.14 10.34 -7.94
N GLY A 86 -9.33 9.28 -7.90
CA GLY A 86 -8.07 9.28 -7.15
C GLY A 86 -8.28 9.12 -5.65
N GLY A 87 -7.60 9.94 -4.84
CA GLY A 87 -7.55 9.83 -3.39
C GLY A 87 -6.19 9.40 -2.84
N SER A 88 -5.11 9.62 -3.59
CA SER A 88 -3.74 9.35 -3.13
C SER A 88 -3.44 10.13 -1.85
N VAL A 89 -2.78 9.49 -0.88
CA VAL A 89 -2.52 10.04 0.47
C VAL A 89 -1.20 9.56 1.06
N ILE A 90 -0.55 10.42 1.85
CA ILE A 90 0.61 10.08 2.67
C ILE A 90 0.24 10.29 4.14
N ILE A 91 0.44 9.25 4.96
CA ILE A 91 0.05 9.25 6.38
C ILE A 91 1.27 8.92 7.25
N SER A 92 1.45 9.68 8.33
CA SER A 92 2.45 9.47 9.38
C SER A 92 2.13 8.23 10.23
N PRO A 93 3.15 7.58 10.85
CA PRO A 93 2.96 6.55 11.88
C PRO A 93 2.00 6.94 13.02
N LEU A 94 1.84 8.24 13.28
CA LEU A 94 0.95 8.78 14.32
C LEU A 94 -0.47 9.06 13.81
N GLY A 95 -0.80 8.64 12.58
CA GLY A 95 -2.12 8.83 11.95
C GLY A 95 -2.36 10.24 11.40
N THR A 96 -1.34 11.09 11.35
CA THR A 96 -1.46 12.43 10.76
C THR A 96 -1.33 12.35 9.24
N VAL A 97 -2.28 12.93 8.51
CA VAL A 97 -2.18 13.05 7.05
C VAL A 97 -1.17 14.13 6.69
N LEU A 98 -0.09 13.74 6.01
CA LEU A 98 1.00 14.64 5.61
C LEU A 98 0.75 15.27 4.23
N ALA A 99 0.10 14.53 3.34
CA ALA A 99 -0.30 15.02 2.02
C ALA A 99 -1.52 14.26 1.49
N GLY A 100 -2.40 14.95 0.76
CA GLY A 100 -3.67 14.39 0.27
C GLY A 100 -4.79 14.39 1.34
N PRO A 101 -5.85 13.60 1.15
CA PRO A 101 -6.16 12.83 -0.05
C PRO A 101 -6.40 13.72 -1.27
N ASN A 102 -5.73 13.45 -2.40
CA ASN A 102 -5.89 14.24 -3.62
C ASN A 102 -7.09 13.76 -4.44
N TYR A 103 -8.13 14.60 -4.52
CA TYR A 103 -9.32 14.41 -5.35
C TYR A 103 -9.45 15.43 -6.49
N GLU A 104 -8.47 16.31 -6.67
CA GLU A 104 -8.52 17.43 -7.64
C GLU A 104 -8.10 17.01 -9.07
N GLY A 105 -7.87 15.72 -9.29
CA GLY A 105 -7.41 15.18 -10.58
C GLY A 105 -6.04 14.52 -10.50
N GLU A 106 -5.41 14.34 -11.66
CA GLU A 106 -4.04 13.85 -11.74
C GLU A 106 -3.08 14.85 -11.08
N GLY A 107 -2.19 14.35 -10.21
CA GLY A 107 -1.26 15.21 -9.51
C GLY A 107 -0.11 14.46 -8.84
N LEU A 108 0.90 15.24 -8.45
CA LEU A 108 2.00 14.80 -7.61
C LEU A 108 1.77 15.30 -6.17
N ILE A 109 1.69 14.38 -5.22
CA ILE A 109 1.73 14.70 -3.79
C ILE A 109 3.11 14.33 -3.23
N SER A 110 3.64 15.16 -2.35
CA SER A 110 4.94 14.98 -1.69
C SER A 110 4.88 15.43 -0.25
N ALA A 111 5.63 14.76 0.63
CA ALA A 111 5.79 15.14 2.03
C ALA A 111 7.19 14.73 2.52
N ASP A 112 7.71 15.50 3.48
CA ASP A 112 8.92 15.14 4.22
C ASP A 112 8.58 14.16 5.34
N LEU A 113 9.41 13.14 5.52
CA LEU A 113 9.16 12.06 6.48
C LEU A 113 10.18 12.12 7.64
N ASP A 114 9.72 12.49 8.83
CA ASP A 114 10.54 12.38 10.05
C ASP A 114 10.56 10.92 10.55
N LEU A 115 11.62 10.18 10.23
CA LEU A 115 11.77 8.79 10.64
C LEU A 115 11.81 8.60 12.17
N GLY A 116 12.04 9.67 12.94
CA GLY A 116 11.93 9.64 14.40
C GLY A 116 10.50 9.38 14.90
N GLU A 117 9.48 9.69 14.10
CA GLU A 117 8.07 9.38 14.41
C GLU A 117 7.80 7.89 14.54
N ILE A 118 8.54 7.05 13.83
CA ILE A 118 8.38 5.59 13.91
C ILE A 118 8.76 5.09 15.30
N ALA A 119 9.87 5.57 15.84
CA ALA A 119 10.31 5.20 17.18
C ALA A 119 9.32 5.68 18.25
N ARG A 120 8.74 6.88 18.07
CA ARG A 120 7.69 7.42 18.95
C ARG A 120 6.41 6.58 18.88
N ALA A 121 5.92 6.26 17.67
CA ALA A 121 4.73 5.43 17.49
C ALA A 121 4.91 4.03 18.08
N LYS A 122 6.07 3.39 17.83
CA LYS A 122 6.39 2.06 18.36
C LYS A 122 6.66 2.02 19.85
N PHE A 123 6.99 3.16 20.46
CA PHE A 123 7.08 3.26 21.91
C PHE A 123 5.70 3.09 22.54
N ASP A 124 4.66 3.67 21.94
CA ASP A 124 3.28 3.53 22.40
C ASP A 124 2.68 2.17 22.04
N PHE A 125 2.96 1.64 20.83
CA PHE A 125 2.41 0.38 20.35
C PHE A 125 3.31 -0.33 19.34
N ASP A 126 3.80 -1.53 19.66
CA ASP A 126 4.61 -2.37 18.76
C ASP A 126 4.05 -3.81 18.64
N VAL A 127 3.27 -4.05 17.58
CA VAL A 127 2.52 -5.29 17.32
C VAL A 127 3.35 -6.57 17.31
N VAL A 128 4.57 -6.50 16.79
CA VAL A 128 5.51 -7.64 16.71
C VAL A 128 6.60 -7.58 17.79
N GLY A 129 6.53 -6.57 18.65
CA GLY A 129 7.46 -6.36 19.75
C GLY A 129 6.78 -6.61 21.09
N HIS A 130 6.76 -5.61 21.95
CA HIS A 130 6.36 -5.74 23.35
C HIS A 130 4.85 -5.97 23.56
N TYR A 131 4.00 -5.71 22.56
CA TYR A 131 2.58 -6.08 22.59
C TYR A 131 2.32 -7.50 22.06
N SER A 132 3.33 -8.16 21.47
CA SER A 132 3.16 -9.51 20.95
C SER A 132 3.07 -10.54 22.09
N ARG A 133 2.30 -11.61 21.86
CA ARG A 133 2.12 -12.73 22.79
C ARG A 133 2.44 -14.06 22.09
N PRO A 134 3.73 -14.35 21.84
CA PRO A 134 4.14 -15.55 21.13
C PRO A 134 3.81 -16.84 21.89
N ASP A 135 3.52 -16.75 23.19
CA ASP A 135 3.02 -17.85 24.02
C ASP A 135 1.55 -18.20 23.73
N LEU A 136 0.78 -17.28 23.11
CA LEU A 136 -0.62 -17.48 22.74
C LEU A 136 -0.82 -17.67 21.24
N LEU A 137 -0.15 -16.86 20.43
CA LEU A 137 -0.30 -16.85 18.98
C LEU A 137 1.07 -16.79 18.30
N SER A 138 1.33 -17.74 17.42
CA SER A 138 2.50 -17.77 16.55
C SER A 138 2.07 -17.95 15.10
N LEU A 139 2.59 -17.12 14.18
CA LEU A 139 2.37 -17.25 12.75
C LEU A 139 3.61 -17.88 12.09
N VAL A 140 3.40 -18.96 11.33
CA VAL A 140 4.43 -19.58 10.49
C VAL A 140 4.05 -19.36 9.02
N VAL A 141 4.95 -18.72 8.27
CA VAL A 141 4.77 -18.44 6.84
C VAL A 141 5.50 -19.51 6.02
N LYS A 142 4.83 -20.07 5.02
CA LYS A 142 5.48 -20.89 3.99
C LYS A 142 5.80 -19.98 2.80
N ASP A 143 7.07 -19.73 2.57
CA ASP A 143 7.58 -18.83 1.54
C ASP A 143 8.26 -19.58 0.38
N ASP A 144 8.18 -20.91 0.35
CA ASP A 144 8.66 -21.71 -0.76
C ASP A 144 7.93 -21.35 -2.07
N PRO A 145 8.66 -21.14 -3.18
CA PRO A 145 8.04 -20.86 -4.47
C PRO A 145 7.23 -22.05 -4.97
N LEU A 146 5.95 -21.81 -5.29
CA LEU A 146 5.05 -22.81 -5.87
C LEU A 146 5.02 -22.69 -7.40
N SER A 147 5.43 -23.74 -8.11
CA SER A 147 5.32 -23.79 -9.57
C SER A 147 3.96 -24.33 -10.00
N SER A 148 3.24 -23.62 -10.87
CA SER A 148 1.99 -24.13 -11.47
C SER A 148 2.23 -25.33 -12.39
N VAL A 149 3.42 -25.45 -12.98
CA VAL A 149 3.81 -26.55 -13.86
C VAL A 149 5.23 -26.99 -13.55
N THR A 150 5.45 -28.30 -13.42
CA THR A 150 6.77 -28.92 -13.25
C THR A 150 7.00 -29.93 -14.37
N PHE A 151 8.01 -29.70 -15.22
CA PHE A 151 8.38 -30.62 -16.30
C PHE A 151 9.36 -31.68 -15.81
N LYS A 152 9.15 -32.94 -16.18
CA LYS A 152 10.11 -34.03 -15.98
C LYS A 152 10.48 -34.61 -17.34
N SER A 153 11.74 -34.52 -17.73
CA SER A 153 12.26 -35.30 -18.86
C SER A 153 12.58 -36.72 -18.38
N GLY A 154 12.07 -37.72 -19.09
CA GLY A 154 12.46 -39.11 -18.88
C GLY A 154 13.91 -39.33 -19.28
N LYS A 155 14.69 -40.03 -18.45
CA LYS A 155 15.99 -40.59 -18.87
C LYS A 155 15.71 -41.73 -19.83
N ASN A 156 16.26 -41.66 -21.04
CA ASN A 156 16.42 -42.85 -21.88
C ASN A 156 17.57 -43.66 -21.27
N GLU A 157 17.22 -44.77 -20.62
CA GLU A 157 18.17 -45.82 -20.25
C GLU A 157 18.57 -46.56 -21.55
N ASN A 158 19.88 -46.58 -21.84
CA ASN A 158 20.50 -47.34 -22.92
C ASN A 158 20.87 -48.73 -22.42
#